data_AF-A0A2R6RDZ7-F1
#
_entry.id   AF-A0A2R6RDZ7-F1
#
_cell.length_a   1.000
_cell.length_b   1.000
_cell.length_c   1.000
_cell.angle_alpha   90.00
_cell.angle_beta   90.00
_cell.angle_gamma   90.00
#
_symmetry.space_group_name_H-M   'P 1'
#
loop_
_entity.id
_entity.type
_entity.pdbx_description
1 polymer ?
#
loop_
_entity_poly.entity_id
_entity_poly.type
_entity_poly.pdbx_seq_one_letter_code
_entity_poly.pdbx_strand_id
1 'polypeptide(L)'
;MAMRGLALAVLVIINMVAVALSASLVTFIFGDSLTEVGNNNFLQYSLAKSNFPYYGIDYPGGQATGRFTNGRTIGDIISAKLGIPSPPAYLSLSPTADAILKGVNYASGGAGILNDTGLYFIQRLSFDDQISNFEKTKEAIKTKIGGEAAEKLCNEAMYFIGIGSNDYVNNFLQPFLADGQQYTHDEFVGLLTETLEQHLVRLYQLGARKMVFHGLGPLGCIPSQRVKSRRGQCLAQVNQWVQKFNSRVQNLIASLNRHLPSAQMSFADTYQDVLDLITNPNTYGFKVSNTSCCKVDTSLGGLCLPNSKLCSNRTEYVFWDAFHPSDAANAILAEKFFSSLFSNSTTASSVPSH
;
A
#
# COMPACT_ATOMS: atom_id res chain seq x y z
N MET A 1 -21.69 31.23 39.69
CA MET A 1 -21.43 29.78 39.56
C MET A 1 -21.86 29.16 38.23
N ALA A 2 -22.71 29.80 37.41
CA ALA A 2 -23.23 29.21 36.16
C ALA A 2 -22.22 29.08 34.99
N MET A 3 -21.18 29.93 34.92
CA MET A 3 -20.22 29.92 33.79
C MET A 3 -19.19 28.76 33.82
N ARG A 4 -18.95 28.12 34.97
CA ARG A 4 -18.02 26.98 35.06
C ARG A 4 -18.63 25.66 34.55
N GLY A 5 -19.94 25.50 34.64
CA GLY A 5 -20.65 24.32 34.12
C GLY A 5 -20.74 24.30 32.60
N LEU A 6 -20.88 25.48 31.97
CA LEU A 6 -20.96 25.61 30.52
C LEU A 6 -19.63 25.27 29.83
N ALA A 7 -18.51 25.73 30.39
CA ALA A 7 -17.18 25.43 29.87
C ALA A 7 -16.84 23.93 29.97
N LEU A 8 -17.23 23.26 31.06
CA LEU A 8 -17.01 21.83 31.24
C LEU A 8 -17.91 21.00 30.30
N ALA A 9 -19.16 21.40 30.09
CA ALA A 9 -20.08 20.74 29.16
C ALA A 9 -19.62 20.88 27.70
N VAL A 10 -19.14 22.06 27.30
CA VAL A 10 -18.57 22.28 25.96
C VAL A 10 -17.30 21.43 25.75
N LEU A 11 -16.43 21.32 26.75
CA LEU A 11 -15.22 20.48 26.66
C LEU A 11 -15.55 18.98 26.53
N VAL A 12 -16.58 18.51 27.23
CA VAL A 12 -17.06 17.12 27.15
C VAL A 12 -17.72 16.84 25.80
N ILE A 13 -18.51 17.77 25.26
CA ILE A 13 -19.14 17.64 23.95
C ILE A 13 -18.10 17.65 22.83
N ILE A 14 -17.09 18.54 22.89
CA ILE A 14 -16.00 18.57 21.90
C ILE A 14 -15.20 17.26 21.93
N ASN A 15 -14.91 16.71 23.11
CA ASN A 15 -14.25 15.41 23.23
C ASN A 15 -15.13 14.25 22.71
N MET A 16 -16.45 14.26 22.93
CA MET A 16 -17.34 13.25 22.36
C MET A 16 -17.45 13.35 20.83
N VAL A 17 -17.44 14.55 20.25
CA VAL A 17 -17.45 14.73 18.79
C VAL A 17 -16.11 14.31 18.16
N ALA A 18 -14.98 14.62 18.80
CA ALA A 18 -13.66 14.16 18.37
C ALA A 18 -13.51 12.62 18.49
N VAL A 19 -14.09 12.01 19.53
CA VAL A 19 -14.13 10.55 19.69
C VAL A 19 -15.12 9.89 18.71
N ALA A 20 -16.22 10.55 18.35
CA ALA A 20 -17.17 10.06 17.35
C ALA A 20 -16.58 10.07 15.92
N LEU A 21 -15.71 11.04 15.61
CA LEU A 21 -14.97 11.10 14.33
C LEU A 21 -13.95 9.96 14.17
N SER A 22 -13.39 9.45 15.28
CA SER A 22 -12.45 8.32 15.25
C SER A 22 -13.15 6.94 15.15
N ALA A 23 -14.46 6.88 15.38
CA ALA A 23 -15.25 5.64 15.34
C ALA A 23 -15.89 5.34 13.96
N SER A 24 -15.72 6.20 12.95
CA SER A 24 -16.47 6.11 11.67
C SER A 24 -15.63 5.80 10.42
N LEU A 25 -14.31 5.70 10.52
CA LEU A 25 -13.46 5.49 9.34
C LEU A 25 -13.27 3.99 9.05
N VAL A 26 -13.83 3.53 7.93
CA VAL A 26 -13.64 2.18 7.40
C VAL A 26 -12.62 2.23 6.27
N THR A 27 -11.61 1.36 6.32
CA THR A 27 -10.57 1.30 5.29
C THR A 27 -10.45 -0.10 4.69
N PHE A 28 -10.59 -0.19 3.37
CA PHE A 28 -10.30 -1.41 2.61
C PHE A 28 -8.98 -1.24 1.87
N ILE A 29 -8.08 -2.23 1.99
CA ILE A 29 -6.72 -2.15 1.45
C ILE A 29 -6.53 -3.24 0.40
N PHE A 30 -6.02 -2.85 -0.76
CA PHE A 30 -5.66 -3.71 -1.87
C PHE A 30 -4.21 -3.46 -2.24
N GLY A 31 -3.53 -4.49 -2.74
CA GLY A 31 -2.16 -4.30 -3.19
C GLY A 31 -1.26 -5.52 -3.15
N ASP A 32 0.02 -5.23 -3.01
CA ASP A 32 1.09 -6.21 -3.00
C ASP A 32 1.80 -6.30 -1.63
N SER A 33 3.05 -6.78 -1.63
CA SER A 33 3.85 -6.94 -0.42
C SER A 33 4.14 -5.64 0.34
N LEU A 34 4.00 -4.46 -0.29
CA LEU A 34 4.16 -3.17 0.36
C LEU A 34 3.00 -2.82 1.30
N THR A 35 1.82 -3.41 1.08
CA THR A 35 0.61 -3.15 1.86
C THR A 35 0.04 -4.38 2.55
N GLU A 36 0.56 -5.58 2.27
CA GLU A 36 0.13 -6.82 2.91
C GLU A 36 0.45 -6.87 4.42
N VAL A 37 -0.48 -7.48 5.17
CA VAL A 37 -0.40 -7.74 6.61
C VAL A 37 -0.52 -9.23 7.00
N GLY A 38 -0.28 -10.15 6.05
CA GLY A 38 -0.17 -11.59 6.27
C GLY A 38 -1.19 -12.48 5.58
N ASN A 39 -1.84 -12.06 4.49
CA ASN A 39 -2.69 -12.95 3.69
C ASN A 39 -1.92 -14.17 3.15
N ASN A 40 -0.69 -13.99 2.69
CA ASN A 40 0.14 -15.04 2.12
C ASN A 40 0.53 -16.12 3.15
N ASN A 41 0.39 -15.85 4.45
CA ASN A 41 0.59 -16.84 5.50
C ASN A 41 -0.44 -17.98 5.44
N PHE A 42 -1.62 -17.70 4.88
CA PHE A 42 -2.72 -18.66 4.70
C PHE A 42 -2.68 -19.36 3.34
N LEU A 43 -1.75 -18.97 2.47
CA LEU A 43 -1.54 -19.58 1.16
C LEU A 43 -0.47 -20.67 1.26
N GLN A 44 -0.90 -21.93 1.39
CA GLN A 44 -0.01 -23.07 1.67
C GLN A 44 1.21 -23.12 0.76
N TYR A 45 1.03 -22.89 -0.54
CA TYR A 45 2.08 -23.05 -1.55
C TYR A 45 2.79 -21.74 -1.91
N SER A 46 2.41 -20.60 -1.31
CA SER A 46 3.04 -19.32 -1.63
C SER A 46 4.51 -19.32 -1.21
N LEU A 47 5.38 -18.91 -2.14
CA LEU A 47 6.79 -18.63 -1.88
C LEU A 47 7.01 -17.16 -1.47
N ALA A 48 6.06 -16.28 -1.76
CA ALA A 48 6.08 -14.89 -1.33
C ALA A 48 5.50 -14.79 0.09
N LYS A 49 6.24 -15.23 1.10
CA LYS A 49 5.85 -15.14 2.51
C LYS A 49 6.85 -14.30 3.31
N SER A 50 6.38 -13.74 4.42
CA SER A 50 7.19 -12.99 5.39
C SER A 50 6.84 -13.39 6.83
N ASN A 51 6.51 -14.67 7.04
CA ASN A 51 6.18 -15.28 8.34
C ASN A 51 7.36 -16.02 9.00
N PHE A 52 8.58 -15.67 8.63
CA PHE A 52 9.81 -16.24 9.17
C PHE A 52 10.63 -15.15 9.88
N PRO A 53 11.66 -15.55 10.66
CA PRO A 53 12.45 -14.60 11.46
C PRO A 53 12.93 -13.37 10.71
N TYR A 54 13.20 -12.31 11.48
CA TYR A 54 13.62 -10.98 11.05
C TYR A 54 12.52 -10.09 10.46
N TYR A 55 11.57 -10.63 9.69
CA TYR A 55 10.35 -9.88 9.40
C TYR A 55 9.61 -9.62 10.72
N GLY A 56 9.20 -8.37 10.95
CA GLY A 56 8.56 -7.95 12.20
C GLY A 56 9.46 -7.89 13.45
N ILE A 57 10.80 -7.99 13.34
CA ILE A 57 11.72 -7.89 14.49
C ILE A 57 11.61 -6.57 15.28
N ASP A 58 11.22 -5.48 14.62
CA ASP A 58 10.94 -4.15 15.20
C ASP A 58 9.45 -3.88 15.38
N TYR A 59 8.59 -4.81 14.97
CA TYR A 59 7.15 -4.70 15.22
C TYR A 59 6.87 -5.01 16.69
N PRO A 60 5.82 -4.42 17.31
CA PRO A 60 5.42 -4.80 18.66
C PRO A 60 5.29 -6.32 18.83
N GLY A 61 6.06 -6.88 19.78
CA GLY A 61 6.15 -8.32 20.02
C GLY A 61 7.32 -9.04 19.33
N GLY A 62 8.03 -8.38 18.41
CA GLY A 62 9.27 -8.88 17.79
C GLY A 62 9.09 -10.15 16.97
N GLN A 63 7.88 -10.40 16.46
CA GLN A 63 7.51 -11.62 15.74
C GLN A 63 7.06 -11.32 14.32
N ALA A 64 7.25 -12.30 13.44
CA ALA A 64 6.85 -12.19 12.05
C ALA A 64 5.33 -12.04 11.92
N THR A 65 4.89 -10.95 11.30
CA THR A 65 3.47 -10.62 11.15
C THR A 65 2.94 -10.87 9.73
N GLY A 66 3.78 -11.32 8.79
CA GLY A 66 3.43 -11.32 7.37
C GLY A 66 3.51 -9.95 6.69
N ARG A 67 4.19 -8.97 7.32
CA ARG A 67 4.56 -7.70 6.68
C ARG A 67 5.96 -7.85 6.11
N PHE A 68 6.17 -7.41 4.87
CA PHE A 68 7.48 -7.52 4.19
C PHE A 68 8.45 -6.41 4.63
N THR A 69 8.61 -6.22 5.93
CA THR A 69 9.58 -5.28 6.52
C THR A 69 9.99 -5.73 7.91
N ASN A 70 11.00 -5.11 8.50
CA ASN A 70 11.39 -5.35 9.88
C ASN A 70 10.34 -4.88 10.89
N GLY A 71 9.42 -3.98 10.52
CA GLY A 71 8.40 -3.46 11.44
C GLY A 71 7.08 -3.17 10.74
N ARG A 72 6.66 -1.91 10.79
CA ARG A 72 5.40 -1.41 10.25
C ARG A 72 5.54 -1.06 8.77
N THR A 73 4.46 -1.26 8.03
CA THR A 73 4.25 -0.71 6.69
C THR A 73 3.79 0.76 6.79
N ILE A 74 3.82 1.47 5.66
CA ILE A 74 3.22 2.81 5.55
C ILE A 74 1.73 2.78 5.98
N GLY A 75 0.99 1.73 5.59
CA GLY A 75 -0.43 1.56 5.92
C GLY A 75 -0.69 1.44 7.42
N ASP A 76 0.17 0.75 8.17
CA ASP A 76 0.07 0.65 9.63
C ASP A 76 0.25 2.02 10.30
N ILE A 77 1.24 2.78 9.85
CA ILE A 77 1.57 4.09 10.42
C ILE A 77 0.45 5.09 10.10
N ILE A 78 -0.10 5.05 8.89
CA ILE A 78 -1.25 5.89 8.51
C ILE A 78 -2.49 5.51 9.31
N SER A 79 -2.78 4.21 9.48
CA SER A 79 -3.91 3.76 10.29
C SER A 79 -3.81 4.29 11.71
N ALA A 80 -2.62 4.19 12.33
CA ALA A 80 -2.36 4.72 13.66
C ALA A 80 -2.55 6.25 13.73
N LYS A 81 -2.08 7.00 12.71
CA LYS A 81 -2.31 8.46 12.62
C LYS A 81 -3.78 8.85 12.48
N LEU A 82 -4.57 8.00 11.82
CA LEU A 82 -6.02 8.17 11.67
C LEU A 82 -6.81 7.70 12.91
N GLY A 83 -6.13 7.18 13.93
CA GLY A 83 -6.78 6.68 15.15
C GLY A 83 -7.53 5.36 14.97
N ILE A 84 -7.23 4.59 13.91
CA ILE A 84 -7.83 3.29 13.62
C ILE A 84 -6.80 2.16 13.70
N PRO A 85 -7.21 0.93 14.06
CA PRO A 85 -6.32 -0.22 13.96
C PRO A 85 -5.99 -0.50 12.49
N SER A 86 -4.81 -1.05 12.21
CA SER A 86 -4.51 -1.60 10.88
C SER A 86 -5.56 -2.65 10.53
N PRO A 87 -6.18 -2.57 9.34
CA PRO A 87 -7.11 -3.60 8.88
C PRO A 87 -6.45 -4.98 8.88
N PRO A 88 -7.14 -6.03 9.36
CA PRO A 88 -6.60 -7.38 9.39
C PRO A 88 -6.53 -8.01 7.99
N ALA A 89 -5.68 -9.03 7.84
CA ALA A 89 -5.63 -9.85 6.62
C ALA A 89 -6.97 -10.56 6.40
N TYR A 90 -7.55 -10.44 5.20
CA TYR A 90 -8.80 -11.09 4.81
C TYR A 90 -8.82 -12.59 5.14
N LEU A 91 -7.75 -13.32 4.78
CA LEU A 91 -7.69 -14.77 4.98
C LEU A 91 -7.55 -15.21 6.46
N SER A 92 -7.30 -14.26 7.36
CA SER A 92 -7.31 -14.53 8.81
C SER A 92 -8.70 -14.43 9.46
N LEU A 93 -9.69 -13.91 8.72
CA LEU A 93 -11.00 -13.60 9.26
C LEU A 93 -12.03 -14.71 9.01
N SER A 94 -12.91 -14.91 9.99
CA SER A 94 -14.19 -15.56 9.74
C SER A 94 -15.11 -14.61 8.96
N PRO A 95 -15.92 -15.09 8.00
CA PRO A 95 -16.94 -14.28 7.31
C PRO A 95 -17.95 -13.62 8.26
N THR A 96 -18.12 -14.16 9.48
CA THR A 96 -19.01 -13.62 10.52
C THR A 96 -18.32 -12.67 11.49
N ALA A 97 -17.02 -12.38 11.32
CA ALA A 97 -16.29 -11.50 12.22
C ALA A 97 -16.77 -10.05 12.10
N ASP A 98 -17.00 -9.37 13.22
CA ASP A 98 -17.37 -7.95 13.21
C ASP A 98 -16.26 -7.02 12.71
N ALA A 99 -15.02 -7.54 12.64
CA ALA A 99 -13.89 -6.83 12.07
C ALA A 99 -14.13 -6.37 10.62
N ILE A 100 -14.94 -7.11 9.84
CA ILE A 100 -15.24 -6.73 8.45
C ILE A 100 -15.96 -5.38 8.34
N LEU A 101 -16.68 -4.95 9.37
CA LEU A 101 -17.37 -3.66 9.43
C LEU A 101 -16.40 -2.49 9.69
N LYS A 102 -15.16 -2.78 10.08
CA LYS A 102 -14.11 -1.79 10.40
C LYS A 102 -13.04 -1.68 9.32
N GLY A 103 -13.13 -2.52 8.28
CA GLY A 103 -12.16 -2.56 7.19
C GLY A 103 -11.37 -3.85 7.14
N VAL A 104 -10.83 -4.16 5.95
CA VAL A 104 -10.13 -5.42 5.67
C VAL A 104 -8.97 -5.15 4.71
N ASN A 105 -7.87 -5.88 4.89
CA ASN A 105 -6.72 -5.87 3.99
C ASN A 105 -6.70 -7.12 3.11
N TYR A 106 -6.83 -6.93 1.80
CA TYR A 106 -6.82 -7.97 0.78
C TYR A 106 -5.46 -8.14 0.11
N ALA A 107 -4.49 -7.26 0.37
CA ALA A 107 -3.20 -7.26 -0.32
C ALA A 107 -2.43 -8.57 -0.18
N SER A 108 -1.67 -8.93 -1.22
CA SER A 108 -0.99 -10.22 -1.33
C SER A 108 0.38 -10.07 -2.00
N GLY A 109 1.40 -10.66 -1.40
CA GLY A 109 2.78 -10.57 -1.78
C GLY A 109 2.99 -11.21 -3.14
N GLY A 110 3.70 -10.50 -4.02
CA GLY A 110 3.91 -10.90 -5.41
C GLY A 110 2.75 -10.54 -6.35
N ALA A 111 1.64 -9.99 -5.86
CA ALA A 111 0.52 -9.60 -6.71
C ALA A 111 0.86 -8.41 -7.60
N GLY A 112 0.32 -8.41 -8.81
CA GLY A 112 0.31 -7.29 -9.74
C GLY A 112 -1.10 -6.97 -10.21
N ILE A 113 -1.18 -5.98 -11.10
CA ILE A 113 -2.40 -5.60 -11.82
C ILE A 113 -2.84 -6.76 -12.71
N LEU A 114 -1.89 -7.41 -13.38
CA LEU A 114 -2.15 -8.58 -14.22
C LEU A 114 -2.28 -9.83 -13.37
N ASN A 115 -3.17 -10.72 -13.78
CA ASN A 115 -3.33 -12.01 -13.13
C ASN A 115 -2.06 -12.86 -13.24
N ASP A 116 -1.31 -12.76 -14.34
CA ASP A 116 -0.09 -13.56 -14.53
C ASP A 116 1.15 -13.00 -13.82
N THR A 117 1.05 -11.81 -13.23
CA THR A 117 2.15 -11.25 -12.45
C THR A 117 2.44 -12.12 -11.22
N GLY A 118 3.73 -12.41 -10.99
CA GLY A 118 4.20 -13.15 -9.83
C GLY A 118 3.90 -14.65 -9.85
N LEU A 119 3.61 -15.25 -11.02
CA LEU A 119 3.32 -16.69 -11.15
C LEU A 119 4.40 -17.61 -10.55
N TYR A 120 5.68 -17.23 -10.63
CA TYR A 120 6.76 -18.03 -10.07
C TYR A 120 6.80 -18.02 -8.52
N PHE A 121 5.96 -17.22 -7.85
CA PHE A 121 5.73 -17.34 -6.41
C PHE A 121 4.72 -18.46 -6.07
N ILE A 122 4.27 -19.22 -7.07
CA ILE A 122 3.37 -20.39 -7.01
C ILE A 122 1.93 -20.04 -6.59
N GLN A 123 1.76 -19.27 -5.51
CA GLN A 123 0.44 -18.89 -5.01
C GLN A 123 0.46 -17.45 -4.47
N ARG A 124 -0.54 -16.68 -4.89
CA ARG A 124 -0.78 -15.27 -4.53
C ARG A 124 -2.24 -14.94 -4.87
N LEU A 125 -2.82 -13.94 -4.21
CA LEU A 125 -4.10 -13.36 -4.62
C LEU A 125 -3.82 -12.26 -5.66
N SER A 126 -4.20 -12.48 -6.92
CA SER A 126 -4.09 -11.42 -7.94
C SER A 126 -5.01 -10.24 -7.60
N PHE A 127 -4.89 -9.09 -8.27
CA PHE A 127 -5.79 -7.98 -7.98
C PHE A 127 -7.27 -8.36 -8.18
N ASP A 128 -7.58 -9.18 -9.19
CA ASP A 128 -8.92 -9.75 -9.38
C ASP A 128 -9.40 -10.59 -8.20
N ASP A 129 -8.53 -11.45 -7.65
CA ASP A 129 -8.85 -12.25 -6.48
C ASP A 129 -9.17 -11.34 -5.28
N GLN A 130 -8.39 -10.27 -5.11
CA GLN A 130 -8.59 -9.30 -4.04
C GLN A 130 -9.93 -8.57 -4.17
N ILE A 131 -10.29 -8.11 -5.37
CA ILE A 131 -11.60 -7.47 -5.62
C ILE A 131 -12.74 -8.47 -5.41
N SER A 132 -12.59 -9.72 -5.84
CA SER A 132 -13.57 -10.78 -5.61
C SER A 132 -13.74 -11.13 -4.12
N ASN A 133 -12.67 -11.03 -3.34
CA ASN A 133 -12.73 -11.20 -1.89
C ASN A 133 -13.43 -10.00 -1.21
N PHE A 134 -13.24 -8.78 -1.72
CA PHE A 134 -14.01 -7.63 -1.27
C PHE A 134 -15.51 -7.76 -1.59
N GLU A 135 -15.87 -8.25 -2.77
CA GLU A 135 -17.27 -8.54 -3.15
C GLU A 135 -17.93 -9.51 -2.16
N LYS A 136 -17.25 -10.60 -1.79
CA LYS A 136 -17.73 -11.52 -0.73
C LYS A 136 -17.86 -10.82 0.62
N THR A 137 -16.93 -9.92 0.95
CA THR A 137 -16.98 -9.14 2.19
C THR A 137 -18.19 -8.21 2.20
N LYS A 138 -18.49 -7.54 1.08
CA LYS A 138 -19.68 -6.69 0.94
C LYS A 138 -20.97 -7.47 1.17
N GLU A 139 -21.09 -8.68 0.61
CA GLU A 139 -22.26 -9.52 0.86
C GLU A 139 -22.36 -9.95 2.33
N ALA A 140 -21.25 -10.28 2.99
CA ALA A 140 -21.25 -10.57 4.42
C ALA A 140 -21.64 -9.36 5.28
N ILE A 141 -21.19 -8.15 4.92
CA ILE A 141 -21.61 -6.89 5.56
C ILE A 141 -23.13 -6.70 5.37
N LYS A 142 -23.63 -6.87 4.14
CA LYS A 142 -25.06 -6.78 3.82
C LYS A 142 -25.91 -7.75 4.63
N THR A 143 -25.46 -8.99 4.83
CA THR A 143 -26.15 -9.95 5.70
C THR A 143 -26.19 -9.48 7.16
N LYS A 144 -25.14 -8.80 7.64
CA LYS A 144 -25.06 -8.33 9.04
C LYS A 144 -25.88 -7.07 9.33
N ILE A 145 -25.81 -6.07 8.45
CA ILE A 145 -26.36 -4.73 8.74
C ILE A 145 -27.47 -4.30 7.79
N GLY A 146 -27.85 -5.14 6.82
CA GLY A 146 -28.85 -4.84 5.81
C GLY A 146 -28.29 -4.09 4.59
N GLY A 147 -29.05 -4.10 3.50
CA GLY A 147 -28.62 -3.57 2.20
C GLY A 147 -28.28 -2.07 2.21
N GLU A 148 -29.17 -1.24 2.73
CA GLU A 148 -28.98 0.22 2.75
C GLU A 148 -27.77 0.63 3.59
N ALA A 149 -27.61 0.04 4.78
CA ALA A 149 -26.48 0.34 5.65
C ALA A 149 -25.15 -0.17 5.07
N ALA A 150 -25.15 -1.33 4.39
CA ALA A 150 -23.97 -1.85 3.70
C ALA A 150 -23.53 -0.96 2.54
N GLU A 151 -24.47 -0.50 1.71
CA GLU A 151 -24.17 0.46 0.64
C GLU A 151 -23.62 1.78 1.19
N LYS A 152 -24.21 2.30 2.27
CA LYS A 152 -23.70 3.50 2.93
C LYS A 152 -22.26 3.31 3.42
N LEU A 153 -21.99 2.19 4.12
CA LEU A 153 -20.67 1.86 4.64
C LEU A 153 -19.63 1.78 3.52
N CYS A 154 -19.93 1.06 2.43
CA CYS A 154 -19.01 0.95 1.28
C CYS A 154 -18.80 2.29 0.58
N ASN A 155 -19.85 3.08 0.36
CA ASN A 155 -19.74 4.40 -0.27
C ASN A 155 -18.93 5.40 0.57
N GLU A 156 -19.00 5.31 1.90
CA GLU A 156 -18.30 6.21 2.81
C GLU A 156 -16.86 5.77 3.13
N ALA A 157 -16.52 4.49 2.95
CA ALA A 157 -15.21 3.91 3.21
C ALA A 157 -14.10 4.48 2.31
N MET A 158 -12.86 4.39 2.81
CA MET A 158 -11.64 4.72 2.06
C MET A 158 -11.00 3.43 1.51
N TYR A 159 -10.57 3.48 0.26
CA TYR A 159 -9.97 2.36 -0.45
C TYR A 159 -8.52 2.73 -0.80
N PHE A 160 -7.56 2.02 -0.21
CA PHE A 160 -6.14 2.23 -0.51
C PHE A 160 -5.64 1.12 -1.43
N ILE A 161 -5.04 1.50 -2.56
CA ILE A 161 -4.61 0.58 -3.62
C ILE A 161 -3.13 0.82 -3.88
N GLY A 162 -2.28 -0.13 -3.51
CA GLY A 162 -0.83 -0.09 -3.75
C GLY A 162 -0.39 -1.32 -4.55
N ILE A 163 -0.39 -1.21 -5.87
CA ILE A 163 -0.12 -2.33 -6.78
C ILE A 163 0.54 -1.85 -8.08
N GLY A 164 1.28 -2.73 -8.77
CA GLY A 164 1.96 -2.40 -10.04
C GLY A 164 3.46 -2.66 -10.01
N SER A 165 4.09 -2.67 -8.84
CA SER A 165 5.54 -2.85 -8.72
C SER A 165 5.98 -4.23 -9.23
N ASN A 166 5.20 -5.27 -8.93
CA ASN A 166 5.47 -6.63 -9.37
C ASN A 166 5.28 -6.81 -10.87
N ASP A 167 4.38 -6.06 -11.52
CA ASP A 167 4.18 -6.15 -12.97
C ASP A 167 5.47 -5.75 -13.74
N TYR A 168 6.29 -4.90 -13.14
CA TYR A 168 7.64 -4.65 -13.63
C TYR A 168 8.64 -5.67 -13.09
N VAL A 169 8.87 -5.64 -11.78
CA VAL A 169 10.02 -6.31 -11.16
C VAL A 169 9.93 -7.83 -11.24
N ASN A 170 8.73 -8.36 -11.12
CA ASN A 170 8.44 -9.79 -11.03
C ASN A 170 7.59 -10.27 -12.22
N ASN A 171 7.58 -9.50 -13.31
CA ASN A 171 6.96 -9.87 -14.57
C ASN A 171 7.74 -9.32 -15.78
N PHE A 172 7.43 -8.12 -16.28
CA PHE A 172 8.00 -7.56 -17.51
C PHE A 172 9.54 -7.48 -17.56
N LEU A 173 10.20 -7.24 -16.43
CA LEU A 173 11.67 -7.14 -16.34
C LEU A 173 12.36 -8.51 -16.15
N GLN A 174 11.60 -9.60 -16.12
CA GLN A 174 12.13 -10.96 -16.00
C GLN A 174 12.22 -11.58 -17.40
N PRO A 175 13.43 -11.91 -17.88
CA PRO A 175 13.63 -12.34 -19.26
C PRO A 175 13.00 -13.70 -19.58
N PHE A 176 12.59 -14.46 -18.58
CA PHE A 176 11.96 -15.78 -18.72
C PHE A 176 10.42 -15.73 -18.64
N LEU A 177 9.82 -14.55 -18.44
CA LEU A 177 8.37 -14.38 -18.44
C LEU A 177 7.86 -13.86 -19.79
N ALA A 178 6.64 -14.27 -20.14
CA ALA A 178 6.05 -14.01 -21.45
C ALA A 178 5.96 -12.51 -21.76
N ASP A 179 5.51 -11.71 -20.80
CA ASP A 179 5.25 -10.29 -21.04
C ASP A 179 6.51 -9.50 -21.42
N GLY A 180 7.66 -9.83 -20.82
CA GLY A 180 8.95 -9.23 -21.15
C GLY A 180 9.49 -9.63 -22.53
N GLN A 181 8.93 -10.68 -23.14
CA GLN A 181 9.29 -11.15 -24.48
C GLN A 181 8.28 -10.71 -25.57
N GLN A 182 7.02 -10.56 -25.19
CA GLN A 182 5.92 -10.32 -26.12
C GLN A 182 5.63 -8.84 -26.34
N TYR A 183 5.83 -8.00 -25.33
CA TYR A 183 5.46 -6.59 -25.38
C TYR A 183 6.68 -5.69 -25.45
N THR A 184 6.59 -4.63 -26.26
CA THR A 184 7.36 -3.41 -26.00
C THR A 184 6.88 -2.76 -24.71
N HIS A 185 7.68 -1.86 -24.12
CA HIS A 185 7.26 -1.15 -22.91
C HIS A 185 5.96 -0.34 -23.12
N ASP A 186 5.77 0.23 -24.31
CA ASP A 186 4.60 1.05 -24.62
C ASP A 186 3.31 0.20 -24.67
N GLU A 187 3.37 -0.97 -25.28
CA GLU A 187 2.27 -1.94 -25.30
C GLU A 187 1.99 -2.46 -23.88
N PHE A 188 3.04 -2.78 -23.12
CA PHE A 188 2.92 -3.27 -21.76
C PHE A 188 2.25 -2.24 -20.83
N VAL A 189 2.64 -0.97 -20.90
CA VAL A 189 1.97 0.10 -20.14
C VAL A 189 0.51 0.23 -20.55
N GLY A 190 0.21 0.12 -21.84
CA GLY A 190 -1.16 0.09 -22.35
C GLY A 190 -1.98 -1.00 -21.66
N LEU A 191 -1.49 -2.24 -21.75
CA LEU A 191 -2.10 -3.42 -21.12
C LEU A 191 -2.34 -3.22 -19.61
N LEU A 192 -1.33 -2.74 -18.87
CA LEU A 192 -1.48 -2.49 -17.42
C LEU A 192 -2.57 -1.45 -17.15
N THR A 193 -2.61 -0.37 -17.93
CA THR A 193 -3.55 0.74 -17.68
C THR A 193 -4.98 0.39 -18.06
N GLU A 194 -5.19 -0.38 -19.14
CA GLU A 194 -6.50 -0.90 -19.55
C GLU A 194 -7.04 -1.91 -18.53
N THR A 195 -6.18 -2.81 -18.05
CA THR A 195 -6.56 -3.79 -17.02
C THR A 195 -6.87 -3.09 -15.69
N LEU A 196 -6.06 -2.10 -15.30
CA LEU A 196 -6.31 -1.32 -14.09
C LEU A 196 -7.63 -0.53 -14.18
N GLU A 197 -7.96 0.03 -15.34
CA GLU A 197 -9.24 0.71 -15.56
C GLU A 197 -10.42 -0.23 -15.25
N GLN A 198 -10.39 -1.46 -15.77
CA GLN A 198 -11.42 -2.46 -15.52
C GLN A 198 -11.56 -2.78 -14.01
N HIS A 199 -10.44 -2.93 -13.31
CA HIS A 199 -10.41 -3.17 -11.86
C HIS A 199 -11.02 -2.02 -11.05
N LEU A 200 -10.64 -0.77 -11.38
CA LEU A 200 -11.16 0.42 -10.70
C LEU A 200 -12.67 0.61 -10.96
N VAL A 201 -13.13 0.33 -12.19
CA VAL A 201 -14.55 0.34 -12.53
C VAL A 201 -15.30 -0.76 -11.76
N ARG A 202 -14.73 -1.96 -11.63
CA ARG A 202 -15.33 -3.05 -10.85
C ARG A 202 -15.45 -2.70 -9.36
N LEU A 203 -14.41 -2.12 -8.76
CA LEU A 203 -14.47 -1.60 -7.39
C LEU A 203 -15.55 -0.52 -7.23
N TYR A 204 -15.65 0.40 -8.19
CA TYR A 204 -16.70 1.41 -8.20
C TYR A 204 -18.11 0.79 -8.28
N GLN A 205 -18.32 -0.23 -9.11
CA GLN A 205 -19.59 -0.96 -9.18
C GLN A 205 -19.94 -1.66 -7.86
N LEU A 206 -18.93 -2.07 -7.10
CA LEU A 206 -19.09 -2.62 -5.74
C LEU A 206 -19.32 -1.56 -4.66
N GLY A 207 -19.43 -0.27 -5.01
CA GLY A 207 -19.72 0.81 -4.06
C GLY A 207 -18.48 1.58 -3.59
N ALA A 208 -17.29 1.28 -4.10
CA ALA A 208 -16.13 2.11 -3.79
C ALA A 208 -16.32 3.52 -4.38
N ARG A 209 -16.25 4.54 -3.53
CA ARG A 209 -16.31 5.95 -3.99
C ARG A 209 -15.01 6.68 -3.74
N LYS A 210 -14.36 6.48 -2.59
CA LYS A 210 -13.13 7.18 -2.21
C LYS A 210 -11.91 6.27 -2.37
N MET A 211 -11.23 6.37 -3.50
CA MET A 211 -10.09 5.52 -3.83
C MET A 211 -8.78 6.32 -3.86
N VAL A 212 -7.74 5.79 -3.25
CA VAL A 212 -6.39 6.34 -3.28
C VAL A 212 -5.50 5.30 -3.95
N PHE A 213 -5.03 5.61 -5.15
CA PHE A 213 -4.04 4.79 -5.85
C PHE A 213 -2.64 5.31 -5.52
N HIS A 214 -1.82 4.47 -4.92
CA HIS A 214 -0.43 4.77 -4.60
C HIS A 214 0.44 4.59 -5.85
N GLY A 215 1.04 5.67 -6.35
CA GLY A 215 1.97 5.63 -7.48
C GLY A 215 3.20 4.80 -7.19
N LEU A 216 3.82 4.23 -8.22
CA LEU A 216 5.01 3.42 -8.03
C LEU A 216 6.22 4.28 -7.65
N GLY A 217 7.06 3.76 -6.74
CA GLY A 217 8.35 4.36 -6.41
C GLY A 217 9.41 4.13 -7.51
N PRO A 218 10.62 4.69 -7.38
CA PRO A 218 11.71 4.52 -8.34
C PRO A 218 12.26 3.08 -8.33
N LEU A 219 11.59 2.16 -9.03
CA LEU A 219 11.94 0.73 -9.04
C LEU A 219 13.37 0.47 -9.53
N GLY A 220 13.91 1.29 -10.43
CA GLY A 220 15.30 1.20 -10.86
C GLY A 220 16.31 1.44 -9.75
N CYS A 221 15.88 1.99 -8.61
CA CYS A 221 16.70 2.29 -7.44
C CYS A 221 16.58 1.26 -6.30
N ILE A 222 15.73 0.24 -6.38
CA ILE A 222 15.70 -0.80 -5.34
C ILE A 222 16.93 -1.73 -5.47
N PRO A 223 17.37 -2.40 -4.38
CA PRO A 223 18.58 -3.22 -4.41
C PRO A 223 18.57 -4.31 -5.51
N SER A 224 17.43 -4.98 -5.74
CA SER A 224 17.28 -6.02 -6.77
C SER A 224 17.44 -5.53 -8.22
N GLN A 225 17.24 -4.23 -8.46
CA GLN A 225 17.50 -3.64 -9.78
C GLN A 225 18.89 -3.02 -9.86
N ARG A 226 19.37 -2.38 -8.78
CA ARG A 226 20.70 -1.76 -8.77
C ARG A 226 21.83 -2.76 -8.95
N VAL A 227 21.66 -4.01 -8.51
CA VAL A 227 22.65 -5.09 -8.74
C VAL A 227 22.88 -5.36 -10.23
N LYS A 228 21.92 -5.07 -11.12
CA LYS A 228 22.07 -5.20 -12.58
C LYS A 228 22.94 -4.10 -13.20
N SER A 229 23.25 -3.04 -12.45
CA SER A 229 24.17 -1.99 -12.86
C SER A 229 25.61 -2.35 -12.49
N ARG A 230 26.54 -2.21 -13.44
CA ARG A 230 27.99 -2.43 -13.20
C ARG A 230 28.57 -1.55 -12.09
N ARG A 231 27.97 -0.39 -11.84
CA ARG A 231 28.40 0.57 -10.81
C ARG A 231 27.44 0.61 -9.62
N GLY A 232 26.47 -0.29 -9.56
CA GLY A 232 25.40 -0.26 -8.57
C GLY A 232 24.55 1.00 -8.64
N GLN A 233 24.41 1.64 -9.80
CA GLN A 233 23.59 2.86 -9.95
C GLN A 233 22.12 2.51 -10.18
N CYS A 234 21.22 3.47 -9.93
CA CYS A 234 19.82 3.31 -10.34
C CYS A 234 19.73 3.09 -11.86
N LEU A 235 18.82 2.22 -12.28
CA LEU A 235 18.55 1.97 -13.69
C LEU A 235 17.63 3.07 -14.26
N ALA A 236 18.22 4.04 -14.97
CA ALA A 236 17.49 5.19 -15.51
C ALA A 236 16.31 4.78 -16.42
N GLN A 237 16.50 3.75 -17.26
CA GLN A 237 15.45 3.25 -18.15
C GLN A 237 14.24 2.71 -17.38
N VAL A 238 14.47 1.93 -16.32
CA VAL A 238 13.39 1.40 -15.47
C VAL A 238 12.64 2.53 -14.77
N ASN A 239 13.36 3.55 -14.30
CA ASN A 239 12.74 4.72 -13.68
C ASN A 239 11.89 5.52 -14.67
N GLN A 240 12.35 5.72 -15.91
CA GLN A 240 11.55 6.36 -16.97
C GLN A 240 10.28 5.57 -17.29
N TRP A 241 10.40 4.24 -17.35
CA TRP A 241 9.26 3.35 -17.58
C TRP A 241 8.21 3.44 -16.48
N VAL A 242 8.64 3.47 -15.22
CA VAL A 242 7.76 3.64 -14.07
C VAL A 242 7.08 5.01 -14.06
N GLN A 243 7.81 6.09 -14.37
CA GLN A 243 7.24 7.43 -14.47
C GLN A 243 6.17 7.51 -15.57
N LYS A 244 6.39 6.84 -16.71
CA LYS A 244 5.40 6.75 -17.78
C LYS A 244 4.14 6.03 -17.32
N PHE A 245 4.27 4.93 -16.59
CA PHE A 245 3.13 4.24 -15.97
C PHE A 245 2.38 5.16 -14.99
N ASN A 246 3.07 5.79 -14.05
CA ASN A 246 2.46 6.71 -13.08
C ASN A 246 1.66 7.84 -13.77
N SER A 247 2.24 8.45 -14.82
CA SER A 247 1.56 9.48 -15.60
C SER A 247 0.29 8.96 -16.30
N ARG A 248 0.32 7.74 -16.85
CA ARG A 248 -0.87 7.11 -17.44
C ARG A 248 -1.95 6.83 -16.40
N VAL A 249 -1.59 6.33 -15.22
CA VAL A 249 -2.54 6.09 -14.14
C VAL A 249 -3.14 7.40 -13.62
N GLN A 250 -2.35 8.46 -13.48
CA GLN A 250 -2.86 9.77 -13.10
C GLN A 250 -3.91 10.30 -14.10
N ASN A 251 -3.65 10.14 -15.41
CA ASN A 251 -4.60 10.50 -16.46
C ASN A 251 -5.86 9.62 -16.44
N LEU A 252 -5.70 8.31 -16.20
CA LEU A 252 -6.82 7.37 -16.05
C LEU A 252 -7.72 7.78 -14.87
N ILE A 253 -7.15 8.03 -13.70
CA ILE A 253 -7.88 8.48 -12.51
C ILE A 253 -8.64 9.78 -12.79
N ALA A 254 -7.98 10.76 -13.44
CA ALA A 254 -8.65 11.99 -13.84
C ALA A 254 -9.81 11.74 -14.82
N SER A 255 -9.67 10.78 -15.73
CA SER A 255 -10.74 10.36 -16.64
C SER A 255 -11.90 9.71 -15.89
N LEU A 256 -11.63 8.74 -15.01
CA LEU A 256 -12.66 8.04 -14.25
C LEU A 256 -13.46 8.99 -13.35
N ASN A 257 -12.82 9.96 -12.69
CA ASN A 257 -13.53 10.97 -11.90
C ASN A 257 -14.47 11.86 -12.73
N ARG A 258 -14.20 12.06 -14.04
CA ARG A 258 -15.11 12.81 -14.92
C ARG A 258 -16.31 11.98 -15.37
N HIS A 259 -16.14 10.67 -15.52
CA HIS A 259 -17.16 9.80 -16.12
C HIS A 259 -17.97 8.99 -15.10
N LEU A 260 -17.46 8.80 -13.88
CA LEU A 260 -18.11 8.03 -12.82
C LEU A 260 -18.69 8.97 -11.76
N PRO A 261 -20.03 9.11 -11.69
CA PRO A 261 -20.66 10.00 -10.72
C PRO A 261 -20.26 9.67 -9.27
N SER A 262 -19.99 10.71 -8.48
CA SER A 262 -19.61 10.56 -7.07
C SER A 262 -18.29 9.81 -6.81
N ALA A 263 -17.53 9.44 -7.84
CA ALA A 263 -16.19 8.90 -7.65
C ALA A 263 -15.26 10.02 -7.16
N GLN A 264 -14.45 9.67 -6.16
CA GLN A 264 -13.42 10.50 -5.55
C GLN A 264 -12.13 9.69 -5.55
N MET A 265 -11.55 9.53 -6.74
CA MET A 265 -10.27 8.85 -6.92
C MET A 265 -9.13 9.85 -6.84
N SER A 266 -8.03 9.48 -6.18
CA SER A 266 -6.83 10.30 -6.09
C SER A 266 -5.60 9.48 -6.43
N PHE A 267 -4.64 10.13 -7.08
CA PHE A 267 -3.32 9.56 -7.33
C PHE A 267 -2.35 10.12 -6.30
N ALA A 268 -1.78 9.23 -5.51
CA ALA A 268 -0.77 9.54 -4.52
C ALA A 268 0.62 9.44 -5.15
N ASP A 269 1.15 10.57 -5.62
CA ASP A 269 2.50 10.62 -6.17
C ASP A 269 3.54 10.69 -5.04
N THR A 270 4.16 9.56 -4.75
CA THR A 270 5.27 9.46 -3.80
C THR A 270 6.61 9.21 -4.49
N TYR A 271 6.67 9.26 -5.84
CA TYR A 271 7.88 8.89 -6.57
C TYR A 271 9.06 9.76 -6.16
N GLN A 272 8.84 11.08 -6.12
CA GLN A 272 9.90 12.04 -5.80
C GLN A 272 10.32 11.96 -4.33
N ASP A 273 9.40 11.68 -3.41
CA ASP A 273 9.69 11.49 -2.00
C ASP A 273 10.55 10.25 -1.75
N VAL A 274 10.23 9.13 -2.38
CA VAL A 274 11.02 7.90 -2.28
C VAL A 274 12.39 8.09 -2.94
N LEU A 275 12.44 8.76 -4.09
CA LEU A 275 13.71 9.05 -4.76
C LEU A 275 14.61 9.92 -3.89
N ASP A 276 14.07 10.99 -3.30
CA ASP A 276 14.82 11.90 -2.43
C ASP A 276 15.33 11.19 -1.16
N LEU A 277 14.53 10.31 -0.56
CA LEU A 277 14.96 9.48 0.56
C LEU A 277 16.14 8.57 0.18
N ILE A 278 16.18 8.06 -1.05
CA ILE A 278 17.26 7.20 -1.55
C ILE A 278 18.51 8.00 -1.92
N THR A 279 18.36 9.16 -2.57
CA THR A 279 19.48 9.96 -3.09
C THR A 279 20.09 10.90 -2.04
N ASN A 280 19.30 11.32 -1.05
CA ASN A 280 19.71 12.19 0.05
C ASN A 280 19.50 11.51 1.43
N PRO A 281 20.00 10.28 1.66
CA PRO A 281 19.66 9.49 2.84
C PRO A 281 20.07 10.15 4.17
N ASN A 282 21.19 10.87 4.18
CA ASN A 282 21.73 11.51 5.38
C ASN A 282 20.80 12.60 5.93
N THR A 283 20.05 13.29 5.06
CA THR A 283 19.04 14.29 5.45
C THR A 283 17.95 13.69 6.34
N TYR A 284 17.72 12.38 6.18
CA TYR A 284 16.69 11.61 6.86
C TYR A 284 17.25 10.70 7.96
N GLY A 285 18.56 10.80 8.26
CA GLY A 285 19.23 9.98 9.28
C GLY A 285 19.65 8.59 8.80
N PHE A 286 19.48 8.26 7.51
CA PHE A 286 20.00 7.02 6.93
C PHE A 286 21.45 7.17 6.51
N LYS A 287 22.24 6.11 6.66
CA LYS A 287 23.62 6.02 6.15
C LYS A 287 23.70 5.16 4.89
N VAL A 288 22.76 4.23 4.70
CA VAL A 288 22.81 3.23 3.63
C VAL A 288 21.47 3.18 2.88
N SER A 289 21.49 3.60 1.62
CA SER A 289 20.34 3.54 0.70
C SER A 289 20.57 2.68 -0.54
N ASN A 290 21.76 2.10 -0.68
CA ASN A 290 22.18 1.36 -1.86
C ASN A 290 22.11 -0.16 -1.71
N THR A 291 21.79 -0.66 -0.53
CA THR A 291 21.66 -2.09 -0.25
C THR A 291 20.74 -2.26 0.94
N SER A 292 20.48 -3.52 1.30
CA SER A 292 19.53 -3.89 2.34
C SER A 292 20.21 -4.15 3.68
N CYS A 293 19.49 -3.90 4.78
CA CYS A 293 19.97 -4.26 6.11
C CYS A 293 20.05 -5.79 6.27
N CYS A 294 19.02 -6.50 5.83
CA CYS A 294 19.09 -7.95 5.74
C CYS A 294 19.96 -8.33 4.54
N LYS A 295 21.07 -9.01 4.78
CA LYS A 295 21.98 -9.46 3.72
C LYS A 295 21.34 -10.62 2.97
N VAL A 296 20.81 -10.29 1.80
CA VAL A 296 20.14 -11.21 0.88
C VAL A 296 20.88 -11.25 -0.45
N ASP A 297 20.66 -12.29 -1.24
CA ASP A 297 21.11 -12.29 -2.62
C ASP A 297 20.22 -11.36 -3.44
N THR A 298 20.71 -10.16 -3.73
CA THR A 298 19.97 -9.18 -4.53
C THR A 298 19.85 -9.58 -5.99
N SER A 299 20.73 -10.46 -6.51
CA SER A 299 20.69 -10.89 -7.92
C SER A 299 19.51 -11.80 -8.22
N LEU A 300 19.09 -12.59 -7.23
CA LEU A 300 17.90 -13.43 -7.28
C LEU A 300 16.64 -12.72 -6.75
N GLY A 301 16.77 -11.49 -6.26
CA GLY A 301 15.67 -10.80 -5.59
C GLY A 301 15.29 -11.48 -4.26
N GLY A 302 16.26 -11.66 -3.37
CA GLY A 302 16.07 -12.41 -2.13
C GLY A 302 15.22 -11.70 -1.07
N LEU A 303 14.31 -12.45 -0.46
CA LEU A 303 13.67 -12.11 0.81
C LEU A 303 14.65 -12.37 1.98
N CYS A 304 14.35 -11.80 3.15
CA CYS A 304 15.17 -11.93 4.35
C CYS A 304 15.02 -13.30 5.03
N LEU A 305 15.68 -14.32 4.49
CA LEU A 305 15.55 -15.71 4.93
C LEU A 305 16.17 -15.98 6.31
N PRO A 306 15.79 -17.06 7.03
CA PRO A 306 16.28 -17.35 8.39
C PRO A 306 17.80 -17.44 8.52
N ASN A 307 18.50 -17.84 7.46
CA ASN A 307 19.96 -17.95 7.41
C ASN A 307 20.68 -16.65 7.00
N SER A 308 19.95 -15.56 6.75
CA SER A 308 20.51 -14.25 6.44
C SER A 308 21.22 -13.63 7.65
N LYS A 309 22.19 -12.75 7.36
CA LYS A 309 22.86 -11.91 8.38
C LYS A 309 22.26 -10.51 8.34
N LEU A 310 21.98 -9.95 9.52
CA LEU A 310 21.48 -8.57 9.63
C LEU A 310 22.62 -7.56 9.71
N CYS A 311 22.32 -6.32 9.33
CA CYS A 311 23.13 -5.15 9.65
C CYS A 311 23.12 -4.88 11.17
N SER A 312 24.09 -4.11 11.67
CA SER A 312 24.21 -3.79 13.09
C SER A 312 23.14 -2.80 13.56
N ASN A 313 22.79 -1.82 12.73
CA ASN A 313 21.79 -0.80 13.05
C ASN A 313 20.74 -0.68 11.92
N ARG A 314 19.52 -1.16 12.20
CA ARG A 314 18.42 -1.22 11.22
C ARG A 314 17.88 0.15 10.83
N THR A 315 17.98 1.14 11.72
CA THR A 315 17.46 2.50 11.47
C THR A 315 18.34 3.31 10.51
N GLU A 316 19.56 2.86 10.23
CA GLU A 316 20.48 3.52 9.30
C GLU A 316 20.28 3.07 7.83
N TYR A 317 19.39 2.11 7.58
CA TYR A 317 19.15 1.55 6.26
C TYR A 317 17.78 1.92 5.70
N VAL A 318 17.75 2.37 4.45
CA VAL A 318 16.49 2.61 3.72
C VAL A 318 15.77 1.30 3.42
N PHE A 319 16.50 0.27 2.99
CA PHE A 319 15.92 -1.00 2.55
C PHE A 319 16.10 -2.08 3.61
N TRP A 320 15.04 -2.87 3.80
CA TRP A 320 15.05 -4.04 4.65
C TRP A 320 15.64 -5.26 3.95
N ASP A 321 15.13 -5.58 2.75
CA ASP A 321 15.58 -6.68 1.88
C ASP A 321 15.81 -6.17 0.43
N ALA A 322 15.83 -7.06 -0.56
CA ALA A 322 16.13 -6.70 -1.95
C ALA A 322 15.09 -5.77 -2.61
N PHE A 323 13.92 -5.59 -2.00
CA PHE A 323 12.81 -4.82 -2.55
C PHE A 323 12.23 -3.81 -1.57
N HIS A 324 12.05 -4.22 -0.31
CA HIS A 324 11.15 -3.54 0.61
C HIS A 324 11.86 -2.51 1.48
N PRO A 325 11.21 -1.39 1.80
CA PRO A 325 11.72 -0.39 2.75
C PRO A 325 11.78 -0.94 4.19
N SER A 326 12.66 -0.37 5.00
CA SER A 326 12.70 -0.61 6.44
C SER A 326 11.56 0.10 7.18
N ASP A 327 11.27 -0.31 8.43
CA ASP A 327 10.31 0.42 9.30
C ASP A 327 10.65 1.91 9.41
N ALA A 328 11.95 2.24 9.52
CA ALA A 328 12.41 3.63 9.60
C ALA A 328 12.14 4.42 8.32
N ALA A 329 12.36 3.80 7.14
CA ALA A 329 12.00 4.42 5.87
C ALA A 329 10.48 4.57 5.72
N ASN A 330 9.71 3.55 6.12
CA ASN A 330 8.25 3.61 6.13
C ASN A 330 7.73 4.72 7.03
N ALA A 331 8.34 4.99 8.19
CA ALA A 331 7.96 6.07 9.07
C ALA A 331 8.05 7.45 8.39
N ILE A 332 9.13 7.70 7.65
CA ILE A 332 9.35 8.98 6.97
C ILE A 332 8.41 9.12 5.77
N LEU A 333 8.26 8.07 4.97
CA LEU A 333 7.37 8.07 3.81
C LEU A 333 5.91 8.20 4.24
N ALA A 334 5.50 7.56 5.34
CA ALA A 334 4.15 7.68 5.89
C ALA A 334 3.87 9.11 6.37
N GLU A 335 4.84 9.82 6.95
CA GLU A 335 4.65 11.23 7.34
C GLU A 335 4.41 12.13 6.13
N LYS A 336 5.26 12.00 5.10
CA LYS A 336 5.14 12.74 3.84
C LYS A 336 3.80 12.44 3.16
N PHE A 337 3.46 11.16 3.08
CA PHE A 337 2.24 10.71 2.44
C PHE A 337 0.99 11.19 3.19
N PHE A 338 0.97 11.06 4.52
CA PHE A 338 -0.11 11.57 5.35
C PHE A 338 -0.27 13.09 5.22
N SER A 339 0.85 13.83 5.20
CA SER A 339 0.82 15.28 5.04
C SER A 339 0.21 15.69 3.69
N SER A 340 0.61 15.03 2.60
CA SER A 340 0.10 15.28 1.25
C SER A 340 -1.40 15.01 1.12
N LEU A 341 -1.88 13.89 1.67
CA LEU A 341 -3.29 13.50 1.57
C LEU A 341 -4.22 14.25 2.51
N PHE A 342 -3.78 14.53 3.74
CA PHE A 342 -4.67 14.97 4.82
C PHE A 342 -4.43 16.42 5.29
N SER A 343 -3.39 17.11 4.84
CA SER A 343 -3.14 18.50 5.30
C SER A 343 -3.83 19.58 4.46
N ASN A 344 -4.35 19.25 3.27
CA ASN A 344 -5.12 20.20 2.43
C ASN A 344 -6.56 20.44 2.93
N SER A 345 -6.97 19.87 4.06
CA SER A 345 -8.30 20.07 4.66
C SER A 345 -8.35 21.22 5.67
N THR A 346 -7.25 21.94 5.95
CA THR A 346 -7.19 23.02 6.95
C THR A 346 -7.12 24.45 6.38
N THR A 347 -7.08 24.65 5.06
CA THR A 347 -6.99 26.00 4.44
C THR A 347 -8.25 26.50 3.74
N ALA A 348 -9.38 25.80 3.87
CA ALA A 348 -10.69 26.27 3.36
C ALA A 348 -11.58 26.83 4.48
N SER A 349 -11.06 27.75 5.29
CA SER A 349 -11.87 28.60 6.17
C SER A 349 -11.13 29.88 6.52
N SER A 350 -10.86 30.70 5.50
CA SER A 350 -10.67 32.14 5.70
C SER A 350 -11.74 32.89 4.92
N VAL A 351 -12.81 33.25 5.63
CA VAL A 351 -13.77 34.26 5.17
C VAL A 351 -13.04 35.60 5.23
N PRO A 352 -12.99 36.40 4.14
CA PRO A 352 -12.56 37.78 4.25
C PRO A 352 -13.67 38.56 4.93
N SER A 353 -13.34 39.18 6.06
CA SER A 353 -14.10 40.27 6.63
C SER A 353 -13.83 41.53 5.81
N HIS A 354 -14.86 42.07 5.16
CA HIS A 354 -15.12 43.51 5.04
C HIS A 354 -16.59 43.74 4.74
#